data_AF-A0A7S0S4Z1-F1
#
_entry.id   AF-A0A7S0S4Z1-F1
#
_cell.length_a   1.000
_cell.length_b   1.000
_cell.length_c   1.000
_cell.angle_alpha   90.00
_cell.angle_beta   90.00
_cell.angle_gamma   90.00
#
_symmetry.space_group_name_H-M   'P 1'
#
loop_
_entity.id
_entity.type
_entity.pdbx_description
1 polymer ?
#
loop_
_entity_poly.entity_id
_entity_poly.type
_entity_poly.pdbx_seq_one_letter_code
_entity_poly.pdbx_strand_id
1 'polypeptide(L)'
;KAYCCYLCGAQFGSKSLFIHIEACQKKWLQVEEAKPSRERRRLPPPPPQLSGMTELPTGDAMDEFNQQMFQYWDKISLVGCHICGRTFRPDAFEKHAKVCTPDNPGGPLGMPK
;
A
#
# COMPACT_ATOMS: atom_id res chain seq x y z
N LYS A 1 -16.51 15.63 -4.55
CA LYS A 1 -15.17 15.44 -5.17
C LYS A 1 -14.33 14.62 -4.21
N ALA A 2 -13.72 13.54 -4.69
CA ALA A 2 -13.06 12.55 -3.83
C ALA A 2 -11.60 12.36 -4.23
N TYR A 3 -10.75 12.10 -3.24
CA TYR A 3 -9.31 12.00 -3.36
C TYR A 3 -8.82 10.66 -2.83
N CYS A 4 -7.91 10.04 -3.56
CA CYS A 4 -7.36 8.73 -3.21
C CYS A 4 -6.31 8.85 -2.11
N CYS A 5 -6.42 8.02 -1.07
CA CYS A 5 -5.40 7.88 -0.05
C CYS A 5 -4.24 7.01 -0.57
N TYR A 6 -3.02 7.52 -0.50
CA TYR A 6 -1.82 6.79 -0.92
C TYR A 6 -1.49 5.57 -0.06
N LEU A 7 -2.08 5.40 1.14
CA LEU A 7 -1.81 4.26 2.03
C LEU A 7 -2.81 3.11 1.88
N CYS A 8 -4.07 3.43 1.61
CA CYS A 8 -5.14 2.42 1.57
C CYS A 8 -5.91 2.36 0.25
N GLY A 9 -5.66 3.29 -0.68
CA GLY A 9 -6.34 3.35 -1.98
C GLY A 9 -7.81 3.80 -1.90
N ALA A 10 -8.36 4.07 -0.71
CA ALA A 10 -9.73 4.51 -0.54
C ALA A 10 -9.90 6.00 -0.84
N GLN A 11 -11.12 6.39 -1.21
CA GLN A 11 -11.45 7.75 -1.63
C GLN A 11 -12.11 8.56 -0.51
N PHE A 12 -11.64 9.79 -0.28
CA PHE A 12 -12.12 10.69 0.77
C PHE A 12 -12.41 12.09 0.23
N GLY A 13 -13.22 12.89 0.92
CA GLY A 13 -13.37 14.32 0.58
C GLY A 13 -12.07 15.09 0.84
N SER A 14 -11.90 16.28 0.24
CA SER A 14 -10.69 17.10 0.40
C SER A 14 -10.30 17.31 1.86
N LYS A 15 -11.26 17.73 2.69
CA LYS A 15 -11.04 18.01 4.12
C LYS A 15 -10.83 16.73 4.94
N SER A 16 -11.47 15.63 4.56
CA SER A 16 -11.36 14.38 5.29
C SER A 16 -10.13 13.56 4.90
N LEU A 17 -9.52 13.81 3.74
CA LEU A 17 -8.32 13.11 3.29
C LEU A 17 -7.15 13.30 4.26
N PHE A 18 -6.85 14.53 4.66
CA PHE A 18 -5.71 14.82 5.55
C PHE A 18 -5.88 14.13 6.91
N ILE A 19 -7.06 14.26 7.52
CA ILE A 19 -7.42 13.59 8.79
C ILE A 19 -7.33 12.07 8.63
N HIS A 20 -7.83 11.55 7.50
CA HIS A 20 -7.75 10.12 7.22
C HIS A 20 -6.30 9.65 7.07
N ILE A 21 -5.42 10.39 6.39
CA ILE A 21 -4.02 10.00 6.19
C ILE A 21 -3.32 9.83 7.53
N GLU A 22 -3.48 10.75 8.48
CA GLU A 22 -2.90 10.62 9.81
C GLU A 22 -3.41 9.37 10.55
N ALA A 23 -4.72 9.12 10.48
CA ALA A 23 -5.32 7.92 11.07
C ALA A 23 -4.85 6.64 10.37
N CYS A 24 -4.65 6.69 9.05
CA CYS A 24 -4.20 5.58 8.24
C CYS A 24 -2.74 5.23 8.53
N GLN A 25 -1.87 6.24 8.71
CA GLN A 25 -0.48 6.06 9.15
C GLN A 25 -0.40 5.39 10.52
N LYS A 26 -1.21 5.85 11.49
CA LYS A 26 -1.29 5.23 12.82
C LYS A 26 -1.72 3.76 12.73
N LYS A 27 -2.77 3.48 11.94
CA LYS A 27 -3.25 2.11 11.73
C LYS A 27 -2.19 1.23 11.07
N TRP A 28 -1.45 1.75 10.08
CA TRP A 28 -0.35 1.03 9.46
C TRP A 28 0.70 0.63 10.48
N LEU A 29 1.17 1.58 11.30
CA LEU A 29 2.16 1.32 12.34
C LEU A 29 1.67 0.28 13.35
N GLN A 30 0.41 0.34 13.78
CA GLN A 30 -0.17 -0.67 14.68
C GLN A 30 -0.20 -2.07 14.07
N VAL A 31 -0.61 -2.18 12.79
CA VAL A 31 -0.63 -3.46 12.07
C VAL A 31 0.79 -4.01 11.90
N GLU A 32 1.75 -3.16 11.57
CA GLU A 32 3.15 -3.60 11.42
C GLU A 32 3.81 -3.90 12.79
N GLU A 33 3.43 -3.24 13.89
CA GLU A 33 3.92 -3.55 15.24
C GLU A 33 3.41 -4.91 15.74
N ALA A 34 2.16 -5.25 15.40
CA ALA A 34 1.57 -6.56 15.71
C ALA A 34 2.22 -7.72 14.93
N LYS A 35 2.96 -7.44 13.85
CA LYS A 35 3.73 -8.45 13.11
C LYS A 35 5.03 -8.79 13.85
N PRO A 36 5.55 -10.02 13.69
CA PRO A 36 6.87 -10.36 14.22
C PRO A 36 7.95 -9.48 13.58
N SER A 37 9.00 -9.16 14.34
CA SER A 37 10.05 -8.18 13.99
C SER A 37 10.65 -8.34 12.59
N ARG A 38 10.74 -9.59 12.09
CA ARG A 38 11.29 -9.92 10.77
C ARG A 38 10.37 -9.54 9.61
N GLU A 39 9.07 -9.40 9.85
CA GLU A 39 8.05 -9.12 8.84
C GLU A 39 7.54 -7.67 8.91
N ARG A 40 8.01 -6.89 9.89
CA ARG A 40 7.63 -5.49 10.05
C ARG A 40 8.20 -4.64 8.93
N ARG A 41 7.35 -3.81 8.32
CA ARG A 41 7.70 -2.81 7.32
C ARG A 41 7.68 -1.43 7.93
N ARG A 42 8.56 -0.56 7.44
CA ARG A 42 8.55 0.86 7.78
C ARG A 42 7.33 1.53 7.15
N LEU A 43 6.87 2.61 7.79
CA LEU A 43 5.86 3.47 7.19
C LEU A 43 6.43 4.07 5.89
N PRO A 44 5.76 3.90 4.74
CA PRO A 44 6.17 4.55 3.50
C PRO A 44 6.13 6.08 3.66
N PRO A 45 7.09 6.82 3.06
CA PRO A 45 7.10 8.27 3.13
C PRO A 45 5.86 8.85 2.42
N PRO A 46 5.38 10.04 2.84
CA PRO A 46 4.31 10.71 2.12
C PRO A 46 4.78 11.03 0.68
N PRO A 47 3.92 10.85 -0.34
CA PRO A 47 4.24 11.19 -1.70
C PRO A 47 4.49 12.70 -1.85
N PRO A 48 5.38 13.15 -2.76
CA PRO A 48 5.73 14.57 -2.91
C PRO A 48 4.55 15.46 -3.26
N GLN A 49 3.54 14.91 -3.96
CA GLN A 49 2.29 15.58 -4.30
C GLN A 49 1.40 15.85 -3.08
N LEU A 50 1.71 15.27 -1.92
CA LEU A 50 0.97 15.49 -0.68
C LEU A 50 1.87 16.15 0.39
N SER A 51 3.17 15.95 0.28
CA SER A 51 4.17 16.49 1.20
C SER A 51 4.34 18.00 0.99
N GLY A 52 3.80 18.79 1.92
CA GLY A 52 3.88 20.26 1.88
C GLY A 52 2.74 20.96 1.15
N MET A 53 1.71 20.23 0.71
CA MET A 53 0.51 20.82 0.11
C MET A 53 -0.53 21.17 1.19
N THR A 54 -0.98 22.43 1.18
CA THR A 54 -2.06 22.93 2.05
C THR A 54 -3.43 22.76 1.39
N GLU A 55 -3.46 22.65 0.06
CA GLU A 55 -4.67 22.61 -0.75
C GLU A 55 -4.55 21.49 -1.79
N LEU A 56 -5.67 20.83 -2.10
CA LEU A 56 -5.73 19.75 -3.07
C LEU A 56 -6.15 20.28 -4.46
N PRO A 57 -5.61 19.73 -5.56
CA PRO A 57 -5.92 20.17 -6.92
C PRO A 57 -7.41 20.01 -7.21
N THR A 58 -8.01 20.92 -7.98
CA THR A 58 -9.45 20.95 -8.29
C THR A 58 -9.68 20.91 -9.80
N GLY A 59 -10.79 20.33 -10.26
CA GLY A 59 -11.10 20.23 -11.70
C GLY A 59 -10.39 19.05 -12.35
N ASP A 60 -9.91 19.21 -13.59
CA ASP A 60 -9.24 18.15 -14.36
C ASP A 60 -7.96 17.62 -13.68
N ALA A 61 -7.26 18.46 -12.92
CA ALA A 61 -6.06 18.05 -12.17
C ALA A 61 -6.35 17.07 -11.01
N MET A 62 -7.62 16.87 -10.63
CA MET A 62 -8.00 15.89 -9.60
C MET A 62 -7.76 14.46 -10.04
N ASP A 63 -8.06 14.14 -11.30
CA ASP A 63 -7.96 12.77 -11.78
C ASP A 63 -6.51 12.32 -11.80
N GLU A 64 -5.62 13.19 -12.30
CA GLU A 64 -4.18 12.94 -12.32
C GLU A 64 -3.62 12.77 -10.90
N PHE A 65 -4.06 13.59 -9.95
CA PHE A 65 -3.68 13.43 -8.55
C PHE A 65 -4.14 12.08 -7.99
N ASN A 66 -5.37 11.69 -8.26
CA ASN A 66 -5.92 10.41 -7.80
C ASN A 66 -5.19 9.22 -8.40
N GLN A 67 -4.85 9.28 -9.69
CA GLN A 67 -4.05 8.27 -10.35
C GLN A 67 -2.65 8.17 -9.73
N GLN A 68 -1.98 9.29 -9.47
CA GLN A 68 -0.67 9.30 -8.82
C GLN A 68 -0.73 8.71 -7.40
N MET A 69 -1.73 9.07 -6.60
CA MET A 69 -1.93 8.52 -5.26
C MET A 69 -2.22 7.02 -5.31
N PHE A 70 -3.03 6.58 -6.28
CA PHE A 70 -3.35 5.16 -6.47
C PHE A 70 -2.14 4.34 -6.90
N GLN A 71 -1.34 4.84 -7.85
CA GLN A 71 -0.10 4.17 -8.27
C GLN A 71 0.93 4.10 -7.13
N TYR A 72 1.00 5.15 -6.31
CA TYR A 72 1.85 5.13 -5.11
C TYR A 72 1.38 4.04 -4.14
N TRP A 73 0.08 3.99 -3.87
CA TRP A 73 -0.53 2.95 -3.04
C TRP A 73 -0.28 1.54 -3.59
N ASP A 74 -0.48 1.34 -4.89
CA ASP A 74 -0.28 0.05 -5.54
C ASP A 74 1.12 -0.48 -5.24
N LYS A 75 2.15 0.35 -5.43
CA LYS A 75 3.56 -0.01 -5.17
C LYS A 75 3.85 -0.33 -3.71
N ILE A 76 3.40 0.50 -2.76
CA ILE A 76 3.72 0.31 -1.33
C ILE A 76 2.87 -0.79 -0.67
N SER A 77 1.71 -1.11 -1.25
CA SER A 77 0.82 -2.13 -0.73
C SER A 77 1.37 -3.54 -0.93
N LEU A 78 2.28 -3.72 -1.90
CA LEU A 78 2.87 -5.01 -2.22
C LEU A 78 3.72 -5.56 -1.07
N VAL A 79 3.57 -6.85 -0.82
CA VAL A 79 4.30 -7.66 0.16
C VAL A 79 5.11 -8.70 -0.61
N GLY A 80 6.42 -8.76 -0.36
CA GLY A 80 7.30 -9.76 -0.94
C GLY A 80 7.27 -11.08 -0.17
N CYS A 81 7.21 -12.21 -0.89
CA CYS A 81 7.41 -13.54 -0.32
C CYS A 81 8.88 -13.80 -0.07
N HIS A 82 9.25 -14.17 1.16
CA HIS A 82 10.62 -14.50 1.53
C HIS A 82 11.11 -15.86 1.00
N ILE A 83 10.22 -16.68 0.42
CA ILE A 83 10.53 -18.01 -0.12
C ILE A 83 10.82 -17.93 -1.62
N CYS A 84 9.90 -17.34 -2.39
CA CYS A 84 10.01 -17.29 -3.86
C CYS A 84 10.35 -15.89 -4.41
N GLY A 85 10.41 -14.86 -3.58
CA GLY A 85 10.75 -13.49 -3.98
C GLY A 85 9.64 -12.72 -4.71
N ARG A 86 8.50 -13.34 -5.03
CA ARG A 86 7.38 -12.66 -5.71
C ARG A 86 6.67 -11.67 -4.79
N THR A 87 6.23 -10.55 -5.35
CA THR A 87 5.46 -9.52 -4.65
C THR A 87 3.96 -9.66 -4.95
N PHE A 88 3.14 -9.49 -3.91
CA PHE A 88 1.69 -9.65 -3.99
C PHE A 88 0.98 -8.59 -3.17
N ARG A 89 -0.26 -8.24 -3.53
CA ARG A 89 -1.13 -7.49 -2.62
C ARG A 89 -1.43 -8.32 -1.37
N PRO A 90 -1.71 -7.70 -0.20
CA PRO A 90 -1.90 -8.43 1.06
C PRO A 90 -2.91 -9.58 0.97
N ASP A 91 -4.06 -9.37 0.35
CA ASP A 91 -5.08 -10.42 0.15
C ASP A 91 -4.58 -11.60 -0.72
N ALA A 92 -3.82 -11.30 -1.78
CA ALA A 92 -3.22 -12.31 -2.64
C ALA A 92 -2.03 -13.00 -1.96
N PHE A 93 -1.28 -12.27 -1.13
CA PHE A 93 -0.17 -12.79 -0.36
C PHE A 93 -0.65 -13.84 0.65
N GLU A 94 -1.78 -13.62 1.34
CA GLU A 94 -2.34 -14.61 2.27
C GLU A 94 -2.69 -15.95 1.59
N LYS A 95 -3.19 -15.90 0.35
CA LYS A 95 -3.46 -17.10 -0.45
C LYS A 95 -2.15 -17.75 -0.92
N HIS A 96 -1.19 -16.94 -1.35
CA HIS A 96 0.12 -17.41 -1.79
C HIS A 96 0.93 -18.05 -0.67
N ALA A 97 0.97 -17.44 0.52
CA ALA A 97 1.73 -17.90 1.68
C ALA A 97 1.30 -19.28 2.18
N LYS A 98 0.07 -19.71 1.88
CA LYS A 98 -0.44 -21.05 2.20
C LYS A 98 0.09 -22.14 1.27
N VAL A 99 0.44 -21.79 0.03
CA VAL A 99 0.87 -22.76 -1.00
C VAL A 99 2.37 -22.69 -1.29
N CYS A 100 2.99 -21.54 -1.02
CA CYS A 100 4.42 -21.33 -1.21
C CYS A 100 5.17 -21.83 0.01
N THR A 101 5.83 -22.98 -0.13
CA THR A 101 6.63 -23.61 0.93
C THR A 101 8.08 -23.72 0.47
N PRO A 102 9.06 -23.91 1.39
CA PRO A 102 10.45 -24.11 0.99
C PRO A 102 10.67 -25.33 0.09
N ASP A 103 9.81 -26.34 0.17
CA ASP A 103 9.82 -27.53 -0.69
C ASP A 103 9.19 -27.28 -2.07
N ASN A 104 8.21 -26.36 -2.14
CA ASN A 104 7.56 -25.94 -3.38
C ASN A 104 7.55 -24.41 -3.54
N PRO A 105 8.70 -23.80 -3.83
CA PRO A 105 8.81 -22.36 -3.88
C PRO A 105 8.07 -21.81 -5.11
N GLY A 106 7.12 -20.91 -4.86
CA GLY A 106 6.26 -20.31 -5.89
C GLY A 106 4.90 -21.00 -6.07
N GLY A 107 4.67 -22.13 -5.40
CA GLY A 107 3.42 -22.87 -5.47
C GLY A 107 3.13 -23.43 -6.88
N PRO A 108 1.86 -23.59 -7.28
CA PRO A 108 1.50 -24.20 -8.58
C PRO A 108 1.93 -23.38 -9.81
N LEU A 109 2.30 -22.10 -9.61
CA LEU A 109 2.80 -21.21 -10.65
C LEU A 109 4.33 -21.23 -10.79
N GLY A 110 5.03 -22.05 -10.00
CA GLY A 110 6.49 -22.16 -9.99
C GLY A 110 7.22 -20.86 -9.62
N MET A 111 8.54 -20.84 -9.79
CA MET A 111 9.38 -19.65 -9.58
C MET A 111 9.18 -18.60 -10.69
N PRO A 112 9.33 -17.29 -10.42
CA PRO A 112 9.46 -16.31 -11.50
C PRO A 112 10.72 -16.65 -12.33
N LYS A 113 10.60 -16.64 -13.67
CA LYS A 113 11.73 -16.81 -14.59
C LYS A 113 12.58 -15.55 -14.63
#